data_AF-J9DFL4-F1
#
_entry.id   AF-J9DFL4-F1
#
_cell.length_a   1.000
_cell.length_b   1.000
_cell.length_c   1.000
_cell.angle_alpha   90.00
_cell.angle_beta   90.00
_cell.angle_gamma   90.00
#
_symmetry.space_group_name_H-M   'P 1'
#
loop_
_entity.id
_entity.type
_entity.pdbx_description
1 polymer ?
#
loop_
_entity_poly.entity_id
_entity_poly.type
_entity_poly.pdbx_seq_one_letter_code
_entity_poly.pdbx_strand_id
1 'polypeptide(L)'
;MKRYLGLAICFLLVGGAVVTLGADAFIDLNSFIMVFGGGVGFALLKGQEGAYVRQFGDGTIYFGWIGTIIGLITIMTNSTQDDWGNMSNIAPAFAVAMTTIFYGYMLKLVAITFSEPE
;
A
#
# COMPACT_ATOMS: atom_id res chain seq x y z
N MET A 1 -8.41 -22.54 8.60
CA MET A 1 -7.32 -23.17 7.82
C MET A 1 -7.29 -22.72 6.35
N LYS A 2 -8.40 -22.79 5.59
CA LYS A 2 -8.44 -22.38 4.17
C LYS A 2 -8.00 -20.93 3.90
N ARG A 3 -8.38 -19.97 4.77
CA ARG A 3 -8.01 -18.55 4.66
C ARG A 3 -6.49 -18.33 4.75
N TYR A 4 -5.84 -18.97 5.73
CA TYR A 4 -4.39 -18.89 5.92
C TYR A 4 -3.61 -19.49 4.74
N LEU A 5 -4.11 -20.58 4.15
CA LEU A 5 -3.53 -21.15 2.94
C LEU A 5 -3.63 -20.16 1.76
N GLY A 6 -4.79 -19.52 1.59
CA GLY A 6 -4.98 -18.47 0.59
C GLY A 6 -4.00 -17.30 0.77
N LEU A 7 -3.85 -16.81 2.00
CA LEU A 7 -2.87 -15.77 2.34
C LEU A 7 -1.45 -16.20 1.97
N ALA A 8 -1.06 -17.43 2.33
CA ALA A 8 0.27 -17.95 2.03
C ALA A 8 0.54 -18.00 0.52
N ILE A 9 -0.43 -18.43 -0.29
CA ILE A 9 -0.32 -18.43 -1.76
C ILE A 9 -0.13 -17.01 -2.29
N CYS A 10 -0.94 -16.04 -1.84
CA CYS A 10 -0.81 -14.65 -2.26
C CYS A 10 0.58 -14.09 -1.92
N PHE A 11 1.07 -14.31 -0.69
CA PHE A 11 2.38 -13.83 -0.26
C PHE A 11 3.54 -14.54 -0.96
N LEU A 12 3.43 -15.83 -1.28
CA LEU A 12 4.45 -16.54 -2.05
C LEU A 12 4.54 -16.01 -3.49
N LEU A 13 3.40 -15.76 -4.14
CA LEU A 13 3.36 -15.22 -5.50
C LEU A 13 3.93 -13.79 -5.56
N VAL A 14 3.44 -12.91 -4.69
CA VAL A 14 3.91 -11.52 -4.63
C VAL A 14 5.36 -11.46 -4.16
N GLY A 15 5.71 -12.18 -3.09
CA GLY A 15 7.07 -12.23 -2.56
C GLY A 15 8.07 -12.79 -3.56
N GLY A 16 7.69 -13.83 -4.31
CA GLY A 16 8.49 -14.36 -5.41
C GLY A 16 8.80 -13.28 -6.46
N ALA A 17 7.78 -12.53 -6.89
CA ALA A 17 7.96 -11.42 -7.84
C ALA A 17 8.82 -10.27 -7.26
N VAL A 18 8.64 -9.90 -5.99
CA VAL A 18 9.44 -8.85 -5.34
C VAL A 18 10.92 -9.24 -5.27
N VAL A 19 11.22 -10.51 -4.94
CA VAL A 19 12.61 -10.99 -4.89
C VAL A 19 13.26 -10.99 -6.28
N THR A 20 12.54 -11.37 -7.33
CA THR A 20 13.10 -11.35 -8.70
C THR A 20 13.29 -9.95 -9.26
N LEU A 21 12.47 -8.98 -8.86
CA LEU A 21 12.51 -7.59 -9.34
C LEU A 21 13.40 -6.68 -8.48
N GLY A 22 13.86 -7.16 -7.31
CA GLY A 22 14.66 -6.40 -6.35
C GLY A 22 13.81 -5.82 -5.23
N ALA A 23 13.99 -6.34 -4.01
CA ALA A 23 13.16 -6.01 -2.86
C ALA A 23 13.27 -4.54 -2.44
N ASP A 24 14.43 -3.92 -2.64
CA ASP A 24 14.70 -2.54 -2.23
C ASP A 24 13.71 -1.54 -2.86
N ALA A 25 13.24 -1.81 -4.09
CA ALA A 25 12.26 -0.97 -4.78
C ALA A 25 10.87 -0.98 -4.12
N PHE A 26 10.58 -1.95 -3.26
CA PHE A 26 9.29 -2.15 -2.60
C PHE A 26 9.36 -1.86 -1.09
N ILE A 27 10.49 -1.38 -0.56
CA ILE A 27 10.68 -1.11 0.87
C ILE A 27 10.86 0.40 1.06
N ASP A 28 9.76 1.08 1.42
CA ASP A 28 9.74 2.49 1.78
C ASP A 28 8.95 2.69 3.09
N LEU A 29 9.65 3.13 4.14
CA LEU A 29 9.08 3.26 5.48
C LEU A 29 7.98 4.34 5.54
N ASN A 30 8.16 5.44 4.81
CA ASN A 30 7.20 6.56 4.83
C ASN A 30 5.87 6.15 4.21
N SER A 31 5.91 5.47 3.08
CA SER A 31 4.74 4.92 2.40
C SER A 31 4.04 3.88 3.27
N PHE A 32 4.80 3.04 3.98
CA PHE A 32 4.22 2.06 4.91
C PHE A 32 3.48 2.76 6.07
N ILE A 33 4.11 3.74 6.72
CA ILE A 33 3.50 4.48 7.83
C ILE A 33 2.23 5.21 7.37
N MET A 34 2.26 5.86 6.21
CA MET A 34 1.11 6.55 5.63
C MET A 34 -0.10 5.61 5.49
N VAL A 35 0.12 4.43 4.92
CA VAL A 35 -0.95 3.44 4.67
C VAL A 35 -1.40 2.77 5.96
N PHE A 36 -0.46 2.31 6.79
CA PHE A 36 -0.78 1.63 8.04
C PHE A 36 -1.49 2.56 9.02
N GLY A 37 -0.93 3.76 9.24
CA GLY A 37 -1.53 4.79 10.09
C GLY A 37 -2.89 5.24 9.56
N GLY A 38 -3.01 5.40 8.24
CA GLY A 38 -4.27 5.68 7.57
C GLY A 38 -5.34 4.60 7.78
N GLY A 39 -4.96 3.33 7.68
CA GLY A 39 -5.82 2.19 7.98
C GLY A 39 -6.33 2.21 9.43
N VAL A 40 -5.43 2.45 10.39
CA VAL A 40 -5.81 2.58 11.82
C VAL A 40 -6.77 3.75 12.01
N GLY A 41 -6.45 4.93 11.48
CA GLY A 41 -7.30 6.12 11.57
C GLY A 41 -8.68 5.90 10.95
N PHE A 42 -8.76 5.20 9.82
CA PHE A 42 -10.02 4.86 9.16
C PHE A 42 -10.88 3.91 10.01
N ALA A 43 -10.27 2.89 10.63
CA ALA A 43 -10.98 1.98 11.52
C ALA A 43 -11.55 2.72 12.75
N LEU A 44 -10.75 3.60 13.35
CA LEU A 44 -11.20 4.43 14.46
C LEU A 44 -12.32 5.39 14.04
N LEU A 45 -12.24 5.97 12.84
CA LEU A 45 -13.28 6.84 12.28
C LEU A 45 -14.60 6.10 12.07
N LYS A 46 -14.56 4.83 11.64
CA LYS A 46 -15.76 4.00 11.51
C LYS A 46 -16.35 3.62 12.86
N GLY A 47 -15.51 3.33 13.86
CA GLY A 47 -15.92 3.14 15.25
C GLY A 47 -16.94 2.02 15.49
N GLN A 48 -17.07 1.04 14.58
CA GLN A 48 -18.03 -0.06 14.77
C GLN A 48 -17.37 -1.19 15.55
N GLU A 49 -17.99 -1.55 16.66
CA GLU A 49 -17.53 -2.66 17.50
C GLU A 49 -17.54 -3.99 16.73
N GLY A 50 -16.52 -4.82 16.95
CA GLY A 50 -16.37 -6.13 16.30
C GLY A 50 -15.83 -6.11 14.86
N ALA A 51 -15.82 -4.97 14.17
CA ALA A 51 -15.41 -4.89 12.76
C ALA A 51 -14.05 -4.19 12.52
N TYR A 52 -13.29 -3.87 13.57
CA TYR A 52 -12.07 -3.05 13.49
C TYR A 52 -11.03 -3.59 12.49
N VAL A 53 -10.78 -4.90 12.45
CA VAL A 53 -9.78 -5.48 11.54
C VAL A 53 -10.22 -5.36 10.08
N ARG A 54 -11.52 -5.58 9.80
CA ARG A 54 -12.08 -5.41 8.46
C ARG A 54 -11.97 -3.97 7.99
N GLN A 55 -12.37 -3.04 8.85
CA GLN A 55 -12.34 -1.60 8.58
C GLN A 55 -10.91 -1.08 8.42
N PHE A 56 -9.97 -1.58 9.24
CA PHE A 56 -8.55 -1.31 9.06
C PHE A 56 -8.10 -1.66 7.65
N GLY A 57 -8.42 -2.88 7.19
CA GLY A 57 -8.11 -3.28 5.82
C GLY A 57 -8.76 -2.40 4.76
N ASP A 58 -10.05 -2.05 4.90
CA ASP A 58 -10.68 -1.10 3.96
C ASP A 58 -9.92 0.24 3.95
N GLY A 59 -9.55 0.73 5.13
CA GLY A 59 -8.76 1.95 5.31
C GLY A 59 -7.39 1.92 4.65
N THR A 60 -6.68 0.79 4.67
CA THR A 60 -5.37 0.67 3.99
C THR A 60 -5.51 0.80 2.48
N ILE A 61 -6.63 0.37 1.88
CA ILE A 61 -6.91 0.61 0.46
C ILE A 61 -7.15 2.10 0.19
N TYR A 62 -7.99 2.75 1.00
CA TYR A 62 -8.26 4.19 0.87
C TYR A 62 -6.97 5.00 0.96
N PHE A 63 -6.14 4.73 1.98
CA PHE A 63 -4.89 5.46 2.18
C PHE A 63 -3.78 5.07 1.22
N GLY A 64 -3.81 3.86 0.65
CA GLY A 64 -2.96 3.48 -0.47
C GLY A 64 -3.16 4.40 -1.68
N TRP A 65 -4.42 4.62 -2.07
CA TRP A 65 -4.78 5.53 -3.16
C TRP A 65 -4.52 7.00 -2.82
N ILE A 66 -4.82 7.45 -1.60
CA ILE A 66 -4.51 8.82 -1.16
C ILE A 66 -2.99 9.07 -1.22
N GLY A 67 -2.18 8.13 -0.73
CA GLY A 67 -0.72 8.22 -0.78
C GLY A 67 -0.20 8.34 -2.21
N THR A 68 -0.76 7.55 -3.14
CA THR A 68 -0.41 7.65 -4.56
C THR A 68 -0.77 9.01 -5.15
N ILE A 69 -1.97 9.52 -4.87
CA ILE A 69 -2.39 10.84 -5.35
C ILE A 69 -1.45 11.93 -4.84
N ILE A 70 -1.07 11.90 -3.57
CA ILE A 70 -0.12 12.86 -2.98
C ILE A 70 1.25 12.75 -3.68
N GLY A 71 1.76 11.53 -3.87
CA GLY A 71 3.02 11.29 -4.57
C GLY A 71 3.00 11.84 -6.00
N LEU A 72 1.94 11.55 -6.76
CA LEU A 72 1.77 12.04 -8.13
C LEU A 72 1.66 13.57 -8.18
N ILE A 73 0.89 14.20 -7.29
CA ILE A 73 0.81 15.67 -7.21
C ILE A 73 2.20 16.28 -6.93
N THR A 74 2.97 15.65 -6.05
CA THR A 74 4.31 16.11 -5.68
C THR A 74 5.28 16.02 -6.87
N ILE A 75 5.22 14.92 -7.63
CA ILE A 75 6.00 14.76 -8.87
C ILE A 75 5.62 15.84 -9.89
N MET A 76 4.33 16.03 -10.12
CA MET A 76 3.85 17.02 -11.11
C MET A 76 4.18 18.46 -10.72
N THR A 77 4.24 18.76 -9.42
CA THR A 77 4.51 20.11 -8.91
C THR A 77 6.00 20.45 -8.91
N ASN A 78 6.87 19.45 -8.67
CA ASN A 78 8.31 19.66 -8.53
C ASN A 78 9.13 19.26 -9.76
N SER A 79 8.52 18.65 -10.77
CA SER A 79 9.20 18.30 -12.02
C SER A 79 9.33 19.50 -12.95
N THR A 80 10.54 19.70 -13.48
CA THR A 80 10.83 20.69 -14.50
C THR A 80 10.83 20.04 -15.90
N GLN A 81 10.77 20.82 -16.99
CA GLN A 81 10.82 20.27 -18.34
C GLN A 81 12.07 19.41 -18.61
N ASP A 82 13.19 19.73 -17.97
CA ASP A 82 14.43 18.95 -18.08
C ASP A 82 14.32 17.60 -17.36
N ASP A 83 13.57 17.51 -16.25
CA ASP A 83 13.30 16.24 -15.54
C ASP A 83 12.43 15.29 -16.37
N TRP A 84 11.51 15.83 -17.18
CA TRP A 84 10.72 15.02 -18.12
C TRP A 84 11.56 14.51 -19.30
N GLY A 85 12.64 15.20 -19.65
CA GLY A 85 13.64 14.73 -20.62
C GLY A 85 14.62 13.71 -20.04
N ASN A 86 14.83 13.72 -18.71
CA ASN A 86 15.72 12.81 -18.00
C ASN A 86 15.04 12.25 -16.74
N MET A 87 14.36 11.11 -16.91
CA MET A 87 13.50 10.44 -15.91
C MET A 87 14.20 9.99 -14.60
N SER A 88 15.49 10.30 -14.43
CA SER A 88 16.32 9.92 -13.28
C SER A 88 15.72 10.32 -11.91
N ASN A 89 15.07 11.49 -11.83
CA ASN A 89 14.43 11.97 -10.60
C ASN A 89 12.95 11.56 -10.49
N ILE A 90 12.27 11.38 -11.62
CA ILE A 90 10.83 11.08 -11.67
C ILE A 90 10.55 9.61 -11.38
N ALA A 91 11.34 8.70 -11.96
CA ALA A 91 11.08 7.26 -11.85
C ALA A 91 11.14 6.74 -10.40
N PRO A 92 12.12 7.13 -9.55
CA PRO A 92 12.14 6.72 -8.15
C PRO A 92 10.96 7.29 -7.35
N ALA A 93 10.60 8.56 -7.57
CA ALA A 93 9.47 9.19 -6.89
C ALA A 93 8.14 8.53 -7.29
N PHE A 94 8.00 8.17 -8.57
CA PHE A 94 6.83 7.43 -9.06
C PHE A 94 6.75 6.03 -8.44
N ALA A 95 7.88 5.33 -8.32
CA ALA A 95 7.94 4.03 -7.63
C ALA A 95 7.45 4.15 -6.18
N VAL A 96 7.95 5.13 -5.42
CA VAL A 96 7.49 5.41 -4.04
C VAL A 96 5.98 5.68 -4.03
N ALA A 97 5.47 6.51 -4.95
CA ALA A 97 4.03 6.76 -5.07
C ALA A 97 3.20 5.49 -5.33
N MET A 98 3.75 4.50 -6.04
CA MET A 98 3.08 3.21 -6.27
C MET A 98 3.19 2.25 -5.07
N THR A 99 4.23 2.37 -4.23
CA THR A 99 4.39 1.51 -3.05
C THR A 99 3.26 1.66 -2.04
N THR A 100 2.60 2.82 -1.97
CA THR A 100 1.45 3.02 -1.07
C THR A 100 0.25 2.15 -1.48
N ILE A 101 -0.08 2.06 -2.77
CA ILE A 101 -1.11 1.14 -3.26
C ILE A 101 -0.71 -0.30 -2.99
N PHE A 102 0.55 -0.64 -3.27
CA PHE A 102 1.08 -1.97 -3.01
C PHE A 102 0.88 -2.38 -1.53
N TYR A 103 1.32 -1.56 -0.58
CA TYR A 103 1.10 -1.81 0.84
C TYR A 103 -0.37 -1.84 1.22
N GLY A 104 -1.19 -0.98 0.63
CA GLY A 104 -2.63 -0.95 0.86
C GLY A 104 -3.26 -2.32 0.65
N TYR A 105 -3.01 -2.91 -0.52
CA TYR A 105 -3.54 -4.23 -0.87
C TYR A 105 -2.88 -5.37 -0.10
N MET A 106 -1.58 -5.32 0.16
CA MET A 106 -0.91 -6.35 0.97
C MET A 106 -1.47 -6.40 2.40
N LEU A 107 -1.69 -5.24 3.03
CA LEU A 107 -2.32 -5.15 4.35
C LEU A 107 -3.80 -5.56 4.31
N LYS A 108 -4.53 -5.25 3.23
CA LYS A 108 -5.92 -5.69 3.05
C LYS A 108 -6.04 -7.22 3.01
N LEU A 109 -5.12 -7.91 2.33
CA LEU A 109 -5.10 -9.38 2.28
C LEU A 109 -4.91 -9.99 3.68
N VAL A 110 -4.00 -9.40 4.47
CA VAL A 110 -3.83 -9.77 5.88
C VAL A 110 -5.12 -9.53 6.64
N ALA A 111 -5.68 -8.32 6.56
CA ALA A 111 -6.90 -7.93 7.27
C ALA A 111 -8.09 -8.86 6.97
N ILE A 112 -8.33 -9.20 5.70
CA ILE A 112 -9.42 -10.13 5.29
C ILE A 112 -9.23 -11.52 5.91
N THR A 113 -7.99 -11.97 6.06
CA THR A 113 -7.70 -13.29 6.64
C THR A 113 -8.11 -13.38 8.10
N PHE A 114 -7.93 -12.28 8.84
CA PHE A 114 -8.20 -12.18 10.28
C PHE A 114 -9.55 -11.55 10.64
N SER A 115 -10.26 -10.96 9.67
CA SER A 115 -11.62 -10.45 9.89
C SER A 115 -12.66 -11.56 9.90
N GLU A 116 -13.75 -11.36 10.66
CA GLU A 116 -14.88 -12.28 10.69
C GLU A 116 -15.52 -12.42 9.28
N PRO A 117 -15.97 -13.64 8.89
CA PRO A 117 -16.82 -13.82 7.70
C PRO A 117 -18.13 -13.05 7.83
N GLU A 118 -18.69 -12.63 6.69
CA GLU A 118 -20.12 -12.25 6.60
C GLU A 118 -21.04 -13.46 6.82
#